data_AF-A0A6L4YQV3-F1
#
_entry.id   AF-A0A6L4YQV3-F1
#
_cell.length_a   1.000
_cell.length_b   1.000
_cell.length_c   1.000
_cell.angle_alpha   90.00
_cell.angle_beta   90.00
_cell.angle_gamma   90.00
#
_symmetry.space_group_name_H-M   'P 1'
#
loop_
_entity.id
_entity.type
_entity.pdbx_description
1 polymer ?
#
loop_
_entity_poly.entity_id
_entity_poly.type
_entity_poly.pdbx_seq_one_letter_code
_entity_poly.pdbx_strand_id
1 'polypeptide(L)'
;MSELNNPGCVLIVGANTGVPGCTFAPEKFVGAILVPRNFIIADADIPSIISKLQELTLASKANRIYPVFRFEEISDNSEEPSIATLGYGSKQVTKEGKYDWTFRIIQGGLCYQNKLRAFNKSNMKVLFIDAEDVIYGTRVSGGLAGLSLDFFYASPFKANDASNSAIFNVRFALSKPREFNEDVAFVKADQDVEEAVKGVIDIELVQLAVAANSVTVGLRTACDKVNLFDSLSAPIADGNLWLVTKNGAPVTITGVSENAGLKGWNVLFTGTGEHVITLVSPEELAAVEVGGAPENGFEAGTLKVTMP
;
A
#
# COMPACT_ATOMS: atom_id res chain seq x y z
N MET A 1 3.64 -0.62 -23.52
CA MET A 1 4.67 -1.23 -22.66
C MET A 1 5.46 -0.11 -22.02
N SER A 2 5.56 -0.12 -20.70
CA SER A 2 6.29 0.89 -19.95
C SER A 2 7.81 0.71 -20.10
N GLU A 3 8.54 1.81 -20.19
CA GLU A 3 10.00 1.82 -20.33
C GLU A 3 10.62 2.75 -19.28
N LEU A 4 11.79 2.36 -18.76
CA LEU A 4 12.50 3.15 -17.75
C LEU A 4 13.03 4.45 -18.37
N ASN A 5 12.76 5.57 -17.72
CA ASN A 5 13.18 6.91 -18.14
C ASN A 5 12.71 7.29 -19.55
N ASN A 6 11.64 6.67 -20.05
CA ASN A 6 10.99 7.08 -21.28
C ASN A 6 9.84 8.05 -20.96
N PRO A 7 9.91 9.34 -21.35
CA PRO A 7 8.85 10.31 -21.11
C PRO A 7 7.57 10.05 -21.92
N GLY A 8 7.51 9.01 -22.75
CA GLY A 8 6.32 8.62 -23.50
C GLY A 8 6.00 9.54 -24.69
N CYS A 9 6.99 10.30 -25.15
CA CYS A 9 6.79 11.37 -26.13
C CYS A 9 6.73 10.88 -27.58
N VAL A 10 5.71 11.33 -28.31
CA VAL A 10 5.64 11.19 -29.77
C VAL A 10 6.44 12.35 -30.39
N LEU A 11 7.54 12.03 -31.07
CA LEU A 11 8.33 13.02 -31.81
C LEU A 11 7.47 13.67 -32.90
N ILE A 12 7.18 14.96 -32.76
CA ILE A 12 6.69 15.78 -33.87
C ILE A 12 7.87 15.97 -34.83
N VAL A 13 7.74 15.48 -36.08
CA VAL A 13 8.79 15.58 -37.10
C VAL A 13 8.92 17.04 -37.55
N GLY A 14 9.97 17.73 -37.08
CA GLY A 14 10.30 19.09 -37.53
C GLY A 14 11.51 19.71 -36.84
N ALA A 15 12.59 19.87 -37.63
CA ALA A 15 13.81 20.68 -37.41
C ALA A 15 14.72 20.40 -36.18
N ASN A 16 16.03 20.31 -36.45
CA ASN A 16 17.10 20.07 -35.47
C ASN A 16 17.50 21.36 -34.73
N THR A 17 16.71 21.80 -33.75
CA THR A 17 16.98 23.02 -32.96
C THR A 17 17.34 22.77 -31.48
N GLY A 18 17.60 21.52 -31.09
CA GLY A 18 18.33 21.23 -29.85
C GLY A 18 17.60 21.53 -28.54
N VAL A 19 16.27 21.59 -28.57
CA VAL A 19 15.42 21.48 -27.37
C VAL A 19 14.71 20.12 -27.47
N PRO A 20 14.77 19.25 -26.46
CA PRO A 20 14.00 18.00 -26.47
C PRO A 20 12.53 18.33 -26.76
N GLY A 21 11.88 17.59 -27.66
CA GLY A 21 10.50 17.86 -28.09
C GLY A 21 9.45 17.73 -26.97
N CYS A 22 9.87 17.33 -25.77
CA CYS A 22 9.05 17.24 -24.58
C CYS A 22 9.71 17.90 -23.38
N THR A 23 8.98 18.82 -22.77
CA THR A 23 9.23 19.27 -21.41
C THR A 23 8.59 18.25 -20.47
N PHE A 24 9.38 17.28 -20.00
CA PHE A 24 8.94 16.38 -18.93
C PHE A 24 9.09 17.12 -17.60
N ALA A 25 7.97 17.57 -17.05
CA ALA A 25 7.89 18.15 -15.72
C ALA A 25 6.91 17.31 -14.90
N PRO A 26 7.24 16.91 -13.66
CA PRO A 26 6.31 16.18 -12.82
C PRO A 26 5.00 16.96 -12.65
N GLU A 27 3.87 16.29 -12.87
CA GLU A 27 2.58 16.87 -12.53
C GLU A 27 2.37 16.84 -11.00
N LYS A 28 1.16 17.19 -10.55
CA LYS A 28 0.78 17.06 -9.14
C LYS A 28 0.93 15.59 -8.69
N PHE A 29 1.62 15.37 -7.57
CA PHE A 29 1.67 14.04 -6.95
C PHE A 29 0.30 13.70 -6.36
N VAL A 30 -0.32 12.62 -6.85
CA VAL A 30 -1.64 12.14 -6.44
C VAL A 30 -1.56 10.96 -5.48
N GLY A 31 -0.39 10.32 -5.39
CA GLY A 31 -0.17 9.22 -4.47
C GLY A 31 1.30 8.91 -4.22
N ALA A 32 1.50 7.99 -3.29
CA ALA A 32 2.79 7.43 -2.96
C ALA A 32 2.63 5.95 -2.60
N ILE A 33 3.64 5.13 -2.88
CA ILE A 33 3.71 3.75 -2.44
C ILE A 33 4.87 3.63 -1.45
N LEU A 34 4.58 3.21 -0.22
CA LEU A 34 5.61 2.87 0.75
C LEU A 34 6.17 1.49 0.43
N VAL A 35 7.49 1.39 0.31
CA VAL A 35 8.17 0.15 -0.06
C VAL A 35 9.23 -0.24 0.97
N PRO A 36 9.54 -1.55 1.14
CA PRO A 36 10.60 -2.00 2.02
C PRO A 36 11.98 -1.40 1.66
N ARG A 37 12.90 -1.35 2.62
CA ARG A 37 14.23 -0.74 2.43
C ARG A 37 15.05 -1.35 1.28
N ASN A 38 14.94 -2.67 1.10
CA ASN A 38 15.68 -3.44 0.11
C ASN A 38 14.92 -3.59 -1.22
N PHE A 39 13.84 -2.82 -1.39
CA PHE A 39 12.97 -2.92 -2.56
C PHE A 39 13.67 -2.42 -3.82
N ILE A 40 13.62 -3.26 -4.86
CA ILE A 40 14.07 -2.96 -6.23
C ILE A 40 13.09 -3.62 -7.19
N ILE A 41 12.54 -2.84 -8.12
CA ILE A 41 11.83 -3.35 -9.31
C ILE A 41 12.90 -3.61 -10.36
N ALA A 42 13.07 -4.88 -10.74
CA ALA A 42 14.09 -5.24 -11.71
C ALA A 42 13.77 -4.66 -13.09
N ASP A 43 14.80 -4.35 -13.89
CA ASP A 43 14.63 -3.79 -15.25
C ASP A 43 13.73 -4.68 -16.14
N ALA A 44 13.74 -6.01 -15.91
CA ALA A 44 12.90 -6.97 -16.61
C ALA A 44 11.40 -6.88 -16.28
N ASP A 45 11.06 -6.37 -15.08
CA ASP A 45 9.67 -6.26 -14.61
C ASP A 45 9.03 -4.92 -14.99
N ILE A 46 9.82 -3.96 -15.50
CA ILE A 46 9.35 -2.62 -15.87
C ILE A 46 8.23 -2.63 -16.93
N PRO A 47 8.31 -3.44 -18.00
CA PRO A 47 7.23 -3.53 -18.98
C PRO A 47 5.89 -4.00 -18.39
N SER A 48 5.92 -4.71 -17.25
CA SER A 48 4.77 -5.25 -16.53
C SER A 48 4.68 -4.69 -15.10
N ILE A 49 5.07 -3.42 -14.92
CA ILE A 49 5.22 -2.82 -13.59
C ILE A 49 3.93 -2.87 -12.77
N ILE A 50 2.76 -2.67 -13.38
CA ILE A 50 1.46 -2.72 -12.69
C ILE A 50 1.20 -4.10 -12.11
N SER A 51 1.33 -5.17 -12.91
CA SER A 51 1.17 -6.54 -12.44
C SER A 51 2.15 -6.88 -11.32
N LYS A 52 3.39 -6.36 -11.41
CA LYS A 52 4.37 -6.57 -10.35
C LYS A 52 3.98 -5.86 -9.05
N LEU A 53 3.50 -4.62 -9.14
CA LEU A 53 3.03 -3.88 -7.97
C LEU A 53 1.81 -4.56 -7.32
N GLN A 54 0.87 -5.09 -8.13
CA GLN A 54 -0.29 -5.84 -7.65
C GLN A 54 0.11 -7.11 -6.87
N GLU A 55 1.07 -7.88 -7.37
CA GLU A 55 1.61 -9.04 -6.65
C GLU A 55 2.22 -8.61 -5.30
N LEU A 56 2.97 -7.51 -5.31
CA LEU A 56 3.67 -7.01 -4.13
C LEU A 56 2.73 -6.39 -3.09
N THR A 57 1.52 -5.95 -3.43
CA THR A 57 0.55 -5.50 -2.40
C THR A 57 0.01 -6.67 -1.58
N LEU A 58 0.02 -7.88 -2.14
CA LEU A 58 -0.48 -9.11 -1.51
C LEU A 58 0.60 -9.94 -0.82
N ALA A 59 1.87 -9.68 -1.14
CA ALA A 59 3.02 -10.39 -0.60
C ALA A 59 3.08 -10.40 0.95
N SER A 60 3.95 -11.26 1.49
CA SER A 60 4.25 -11.29 2.92
C SER A 60 4.67 -9.92 3.46
N LYS A 61 4.37 -9.62 4.73
CA LYS A 61 4.63 -8.31 5.36
C LYS A 61 6.05 -7.77 5.21
N ALA A 62 7.04 -8.65 5.07
CA ALA A 62 8.43 -8.24 4.88
C ALA A 62 8.71 -7.64 3.48
N ASN A 63 7.98 -8.12 2.47
CA ASN A 63 8.14 -7.73 1.07
C ASN A 63 6.99 -6.86 0.55
N ARG A 64 5.93 -6.71 1.34
CA ARG A 64 4.72 -6.01 0.95
C ARG A 64 4.96 -4.51 0.73
N ILE A 65 4.33 -3.98 -0.32
CA ILE A 65 4.24 -2.54 -0.57
C ILE A 65 2.89 -2.00 -0.12
N TYR A 66 2.85 -0.73 0.29
CA TYR A 66 1.65 -0.10 0.85
C TYR A 66 1.30 1.15 0.04
N PRO A 67 0.33 1.06 -0.88
CA PRO A 67 -0.16 2.23 -1.62
C PRO A 67 -0.89 3.21 -0.71
N VAL A 68 -0.62 4.50 -0.91
CA VAL A 68 -1.25 5.65 -0.25
C VAL A 68 -1.64 6.66 -1.32
N PHE A 69 -2.90 6.63 -1.74
CA PHE A 69 -3.42 7.49 -2.81
C PHE A 69 -4.34 8.61 -2.28
N ARG A 70 -4.84 9.42 -3.22
CA ARG A 70 -5.77 10.54 -3.00
C ARG A 70 -5.17 11.69 -2.23
N PHE A 71 -3.99 12.10 -2.66
CA PHE A 71 -3.38 13.37 -2.24
C PHE A 71 -4.06 14.54 -2.95
N GLU A 72 -4.53 15.50 -2.16
CA GLU A 72 -5.36 16.61 -2.66
C GLU A 72 -4.66 17.96 -2.49
N GLU A 73 -3.81 18.08 -1.47
CA GLU A 73 -3.04 19.28 -1.19
C GLU A 73 -1.62 18.89 -0.82
N ILE A 74 -0.64 19.67 -1.30
CA ILE A 74 0.76 19.57 -0.89
C ILE A 74 1.15 20.85 -0.14
N SER A 75 1.90 20.69 0.96
CA SER A 75 2.59 21.75 1.66
C SER A 75 4.08 21.44 1.67
N ASP A 76 4.87 22.34 1.08
CA ASP A 76 6.32 22.20 1.01
C ASP A 76 6.98 22.82 2.25
N ASN A 77 7.69 21.99 3.01
CA ASN A 77 8.45 22.35 4.21
C ASN A 77 9.96 22.13 3.99
N SER A 78 10.40 22.02 2.73
CA SER A 78 11.78 21.75 2.37
C SER A 78 12.73 22.81 2.92
N GLU A 79 13.94 22.39 3.28
CA GLU A 79 14.98 23.31 3.75
C GLU A 79 15.69 23.95 2.55
N GLU A 80 15.95 25.26 2.62
CA GLU A 80 16.83 25.93 1.65
C GLU A 80 18.31 25.52 1.86
N PRO A 81 19.11 25.45 0.80
CA PRO A 81 20.54 25.16 0.92
C PRO A 81 21.25 26.24 1.76
N SER A 82 22.03 25.81 2.75
CA SER A 82 22.82 26.72 3.57
C SER A 82 24.09 27.14 2.82
N ILE A 83 24.39 28.43 2.81
CA ILE A 83 25.56 29.00 2.14
C ILE A 83 26.43 29.69 3.19
N ALA A 84 27.65 29.20 3.39
CA ALA A 84 28.64 29.91 4.20
C ALA A 84 29.46 30.87 3.34
N THR A 85 29.75 32.03 3.90
CA THR A 85 30.73 32.96 3.32
C THR A 85 32.09 32.67 3.96
N LEU A 86 33.04 32.23 3.14
CA LEU A 86 34.43 32.01 3.52
C LEU A 86 35.10 33.35 3.88
N GLY A 87 36.20 33.31 4.64
CA GLY A 87 36.87 34.49 5.19
C GLY A 87 37.36 35.53 4.16
N TYR A 88 37.44 35.17 2.87
CA TYR A 88 37.77 36.07 1.76
C TYR A 88 36.54 36.45 0.90
N GLY A 89 35.32 36.27 1.39
CA GLY A 89 34.08 36.68 0.72
C GLY A 89 33.52 35.69 -0.32
N SER A 90 34.22 34.58 -0.58
CA SER A 90 33.70 33.49 -1.44
C SER A 90 32.58 32.75 -0.74
N LYS A 91 31.52 32.39 -1.47
CA LYS A 91 30.37 31.64 -0.94
C LYS A 91 30.48 30.16 -1.31
N GLN A 92 30.24 29.27 -0.35
CA GLN A 92 30.20 27.83 -0.56
C GLN A 92 28.92 27.26 0.05
N VAL A 93 28.24 26.36 -0.67
CA VAL A 93 27.10 25.61 -0.14
C VAL A 93 27.63 24.64 0.93
N THR A 94 27.19 24.82 2.17
CA THR A 94 27.63 24.02 3.33
C THR A 94 26.74 22.82 3.62
N LYS A 95 25.47 22.91 3.24
CA LYS A 95 24.48 21.84 3.40
C LYS A 95 23.45 21.98 2.29
N GLU A 96 23.21 20.89 1.58
CA GLU A 96 22.13 20.82 0.60
C GLU A 96 20.78 20.81 1.31
N GLY A 97 19.81 21.51 0.74
CA GLY A 97 18.43 21.52 1.23
C GLY A 97 17.80 20.14 1.13
N LYS A 98 16.99 19.76 2.13
CA LYS A 98 16.26 18.47 2.10
C LYS A 98 14.81 18.68 1.72
N TYR A 99 14.29 17.78 0.90
CA TYR A 99 12.88 17.76 0.54
C TYR A 99 12.02 17.29 1.70
N ASP A 100 10.96 18.03 1.98
CA ASP A 100 10.00 17.71 3.02
C ASP A 100 8.60 18.11 2.60
N TRP A 101 7.80 17.11 2.22
CA TRP A 101 6.47 17.33 1.67
C TRP A 101 5.40 16.77 2.60
N THR A 102 4.40 17.60 2.89
CA THR A 102 3.20 17.18 3.62
C THR A 102 2.03 17.12 2.66
N PHE A 103 1.38 15.96 2.55
CA PHE A 103 0.19 15.76 1.73
C PHE A 103 -1.05 15.62 2.60
N ARG A 104 -2.16 16.21 2.14
CA ARG A 104 -3.48 16.02 2.72
C ARG A 104 -4.23 14.89 2.02
N ILE A 105 -4.81 14.00 2.80
CA ILE A 105 -5.65 12.88 2.35
C ILE A 105 -7.11 13.21 2.72
N ILE A 106 -8.00 13.24 1.75
CA ILE A 106 -9.44 13.52 2.01
C ILE A 106 -10.22 12.22 2.27
N GLN A 107 -9.85 11.11 1.63
CA GLN A 107 -10.67 9.89 1.60
C GLN A 107 -10.13 8.70 2.40
N GLY A 108 -9.58 8.95 3.60
CA GLY A 108 -9.09 7.90 4.50
C GLY A 108 -9.96 7.63 5.73
N GLY A 109 -10.63 8.65 6.25
CA GLY A 109 -11.28 8.56 7.56
C GLY A 109 -10.31 8.17 8.69
N LEU A 110 -10.86 7.95 9.89
CA LEU A 110 -10.06 7.74 11.10
C LEU A 110 -9.36 6.37 11.12
N CYS A 111 -10.01 5.33 10.57
CA CYS A 111 -9.45 3.97 10.59
C CYS A 111 -8.19 3.87 9.71
N TYR A 112 -8.23 4.40 8.49
CA TYR A 112 -7.07 4.45 7.61
C TYR A 112 -5.93 5.28 8.22
N GLN A 113 -6.25 6.44 8.81
CA GLN A 113 -5.24 7.25 9.49
C GLN A 113 -4.56 6.48 10.63
N ASN A 114 -5.30 5.70 11.42
CA ASN A 114 -4.72 4.87 12.47
C ASN A 114 -3.74 3.82 11.92
N LYS A 115 -4.04 3.25 10.75
CA LYS A 115 -3.14 2.32 10.05
C LYS A 115 -1.90 3.02 9.52
N LEU A 116 -2.05 4.19 8.88
CA LEU A 116 -0.92 5.00 8.44
C LEU A 116 0.00 5.40 9.61
N ARG A 117 -0.58 5.74 10.77
CA ARG A 117 0.20 6.06 11.97
C ARG A 117 1.04 4.89 12.49
N ALA A 118 0.71 3.64 12.18
CA ALA A 118 1.54 2.49 12.53
C ALA A 118 2.88 2.48 11.76
N PHE A 119 2.95 3.18 10.62
CA PHE A 119 4.18 3.38 9.85
C PHE A 119 5.02 4.56 10.34
N ASN A 120 4.57 5.31 11.35
CA ASN A 120 5.36 6.41 11.90
C ASN A 120 6.70 5.88 12.42
N LYS A 121 7.81 6.44 11.93
CA LYS A 121 9.20 5.98 12.21
C LYS A 121 9.56 4.62 11.61
N SER A 122 8.76 4.09 10.68
CA SER A 122 9.16 2.93 9.89
C SER A 122 10.32 3.30 8.96
N ASN A 123 11.25 2.36 8.75
CA ASN A 123 12.40 2.53 7.86
C ASN A 123 12.04 2.10 6.43
N MET A 124 10.98 2.71 5.89
CA MET A 124 10.50 2.46 4.54
C MET A 124 11.06 3.50 3.57
N LYS A 125 11.05 3.13 2.29
CA LYS A 125 11.30 4.03 1.17
C LYS A 125 9.98 4.39 0.50
N VAL A 126 10.00 5.33 -0.44
CA VAL A 126 8.80 5.78 -1.14
C VAL A 126 8.97 5.78 -2.65
N LEU A 127 7.93 5.39 -3.37
CA LEU A 127 7.73 5.76 -4.78
C LEU A 127 6.64 6.82 -4.84
N PHE A 128 6.83 7.89 -5.60
CA PHE A 128 5.77 8.88 -5.82
C PHE A 128 5.05 8.63 -7.14
N ILE A 129 3.78 9.00 -7.21
CA ILE A 129 2.94 8.85 -8.39
C ILE A 129 2.31 10.20 -8.70
N ASP A 130 2.46 10.69 -9.93
CA ASP A 130 1.80 11.90 -10.40
C ASP A 130 0.45 11.61 -11.08
N ALA A 131 -0.28 12.68 -11.41
CA ALA A 131 -1.58 12.60 -12.06
C ALA A 131 -1.55 12.05 -13.49
N GLU A 132 -0.38 11.88 -14.12
CA GLU A 132 -0.22 11.22 -15.41
C GLU A 132 0.21 9.76 -15.29
N ASP A 133 0.04 9.15 -14.10
CA ASP A 133 0.40 7.77 -13.82
C ASP A 133 1.89 7.48 -13.98
N VAL A 134 2.73 8.49 -13.74
CA VAL A 134 4.18 8.34 -13.75
C VAL A 134 4.68 7.99 -12.35
N ILE A 135 5.39 6.87 -12.25
CA ILE A 135 5.97 6.37 -11.00
C ILE A 135 7.41 6.86 -10.90
N TYR A 136 7.72 7.61 -9.85
CA TYR A 136 9.03 8.18 -9.56
C TYR A 136 9.74 7.39 -8.45
N GLY A 137 11.02 7.11 -8.69
CA GLY A 137 11.93 6.50 -7.74
C GLY A 137 13.37 6.93 -8.03
N THR A 138 14.34 6.12 -7.59
CA THR A 138 15.76 6.34 -7.85
C THR A 138 16.35 5.18 -8.65
N ARG A 139 17.23 5.48 -9.60
CA ARG A 139 17.94 4.48 -10.40
C ARG A 139 18.94 3.74 -9.51
N VAL A 140 18.89 2.42 -9.56
CA VAL A 140 19.91 1.55 -8.97
C VAL A 140 20.42 0.55 -10.00
N SER A 141 21.56 -0.09 -9.72
CA SER A 141 22.06 -1.15 -10.60
C SER A 141 21.02 -2.27 -10.70
N GLY A 142 20.50 -2.49 -11.91
CA GLY A 142 19.53 -3.55 -12.21
C GLY A 142 18.05 -3.19 -11.99
N GLY A 143 17.71 -1.95 -11.66
CA GLY A 143 16.30 -1.59 -11.48
C GLY A 143 15.95 -0.17 -11.05
N LEU A 144 14.69 -0.01 -10.67
CA LEU A 144 14.11 1.16 -10.00
C LEU A 144 13.94 0.85 -8.51
N ALA A 145 14.47 1.70 -7.64
CA ALA A 145 14.26 1.59 -6.19
C ALA A 145 13.43 2.76 -5.66
N GLY A 146 12.86 2.60 -4.46
CA GLY A 146 12.21 3.70 -3.75
C GLY A 146 13.23 4.76 -3.30
N LEU A 147 12.78 6.01 -3.21
CA LEU A 147 13.48 7.14 -2.62
C LEU A 147 13.63 6.93 -1.11
N SER A 148 14.81 7.25 -0.59
CA SER A 148 15.13 7.11 0.83
C SER A 148 14.43 8.18 1.67
N LEU A 149 13.75 7.76 2.74
CA LEU A 149 13.08 8.66 3.70
C LEU A 149 13.91 8.81 4.98
N ASP A 150 14.01 10.04 5.48
CA ASP A 150 14.42 10.30 6.86
C ASP A 150 13.29 9.87 7.80
N PHE A 151 12.06 10.20 7.44
CA PHE A 151 10.87 9.67 8.08
C PHE A 151 9.64 9.73 7.17
N PHE A 152 8.75 8.77 7.40
CA PHE A 152 7.33 8.89 7.11
C PHE A 152 6.59 9.23 8.41
N TYR A 153 5.68 10.20 8.34
CA TYR A 153 4.88 10.58 9.50
C TYR A 153 3.43 10.94 9.14
N ALA A 154 2.50 10.09 9.56
CA ALA A 154 1.08 10.41 9.61
C ALA A 154 0.78 11.24 10.88
N SER A 155 0.31 12.47 10.67
CA SER A 155 0.00 13.40 11.74
C SER A 155 -1.27 12.98 12.51
N PRO A 156 -1.43 13.36 13.78
CA PRO A 156 -2.75 13.27 14.43
C PRO A 156 -3.80 13.98 13.58
N PHE A 157 -5.00 13.40 13.46
CA PHE A 157 -6.07 14.06 12.72
C PHE A 157 -6.47 15.36 13.41
N LYS A 158 -6.86 16.37 12.63
CA LYS A 158 -7.49 17.57 13.17
C LYS A 158 -8.99 17.43 13.01
N ALA A 159 -9.72 17.65 14.11
CA ALA A 159 -11.18 17.63 14.09
C ALA A 159 -11.72 18.77 13.22
N ASN A 160 -12.93 18.57 12.69
CA ASN A 160 -13.66 19.61 11.97
C ASN A 160 -13.97 20.77 12.93
N ASP A 161 -13.59 21.99 12.56
CA ASP A 161 -13.75 23.22 13.36
C ASP A 161 -14.85 24.15 12.81
N ALA A 162 -15.74 23.62 11.96
CA ALA A 162 -16.78 24.31 11.19
C ALA A 162 -16.28 25.29 10.12
N SER A 163 -14.98 25.60 10.08
CA SER A 163 -14.33 26.37 9.00
C SER A 163 -13.55 25.45 8.05
N ASN A 164 -13.02 24.36 8.58
CA ASN A 164 -12.26 23.34 7.89
C ASN A 164 -12.86 21.96 8.18
N SER A 165 -13.03 21.14 7.15
CA SER A 165 -13.32 19.71 7.34
C SER A 165 -12.17 19.03 8.08
N ALA A 166 -12.42 17.84 8.64
CA ALA A 166 -11.39 17.07 9.32
C ALA A 166 -10.16 16.88 8.42
N ILE A 167 -8.96 17.06 8.98
CA ILE A 167 -7.71 17.06 8.22
C ILE A 167 -6.89 15.84 8.59
N PHE A 168 -6.52 15.06 7.57
CA PHE A 168 -5.60 13.93 7.67
C PHE A 168 -4.37 14.23 6.82
N ASN A 169 -3.21 14.29 7.45
CA ASN A 169 -1.95 14.64 6.78
C ASN A 169 -0.91 13.53 6.95
N VAL A 170 -0.15 13.32 5.89
CA VAL A 170 1.06 12.49 5.86
C VAL A 170 2.24 13.33 5.41
N ARG A 171 3.41 13.12 6.02
CA ARG A 171 4.64 13.87 5.74
C ARG A 171 5.74 12.90 5.32
N PHE A 172 6.44 13.25 4.25
CA PHE A 172 7.56 12.53 3.68
C PHE A 172 8.77 13.45 3.68
N ALA A 173 9.78 13.14 4.49
CA ALA A 173 11.06 13.82 4.46
C ALA A 173 12.08 12.95 3.73
N LEU A 174 12.64 13.42 2.62
CA LEU A 174 13.63 12.67 1.85
C LEU A 174 15.02 12.78 2.48
N SER A 175 15.69 11.65 2.68
CA SER A 175 17.03 11.61 3.27
C SER A 175 18.10 12.19 2.37
N LYS A 176 17.97 11.94 1.06
CA LYS A 176 19.01 12.20 0.06
C LYS A 176 18.43 13.00 -1.10
N PRO A 177 18.63 14.32 -1.13
CA PRO A 177 18.17 15.18 -2.23
C PRO A 177 18.67 14.71 -3.59
N ARG A 178 19.92 14.23 -3.65
CA ARG A 178 20.53 13.64 -4.84
C ARG A 178 19.70 12.53 -5.51
N GLU A 179 19.01 11.69 -4.74
CA GLU A 179 18.20 10.59 -5.29
C GLU A 179 17.02 11.12 -6.15
N PHE A 180 16.55 12.34 -5.87
CA PHE A 180 15.47 12.99 -6.61
C PHE A 180 15.97 14.01 -7.64
N ASN A 181 17.16 14.61 -7.42
CA ASN A 181 17.70 15.65 -8.29
C ASN A 181 18.60 15.12 -9.42
N GLU A 182 19.37 14.07 -9.15
CA GLU A 182 20.39 13.55 -10.08
C GLU A 182 20.09 12.11 -10.50
N ASP A 183 19.74 11.26 -9.53
CA ASP A 183 19.55 9.82 -9.75
C ASP A 183 18.07 9.43 -9.89
N VAL A 184 17.21 10.40 -10.22
CA VAL A 184 15.77 10.14 -10.39
C VAL A 184 15.53 9.22 -11.57
N ALA A 185 14.64 8.26 -11.37
CA ALA A 185 14.16 7.41 -12.44
C ALA A 185 12.64 7.34 -12.41
N PHE A 186 12.04 7.28 -13.60
CA PHE A 186 10.60 7.32 -13.75
C PHE A 186 10.10 6.29 -14.76
N VAL A 187 8.88 5.82 -14.55
CA VAL A 187 8.20 4.86 -15.42
C VAL A 187 6.76 5.33 -15.60
N LYS A 188 6.36 5.60 -16.85
CA LYS A 188 4.94 5.88 -17.17
C LYS A 188 4.17 4.56 -17.23
N ALA A 189 3.18 4.39 -16.35
CA ALA A 189 2.31 3.23 -16.41
C ALA A 189 1.38 3.30 -17.64
N ASP A 190 0.87 2.15 -18.06
CA ASP A 190 -0.09 2.01 -19.16
C ASP A 190 -1.55 2.08 -18.69
N GLN A 191 -1.76 2.12 -17.37
CA GLN A 191 -3.05 2.09 -16.68
C GLN A 191 -3.00 3.03 -15.47
N ASP A 192 -4.18 3.46 -15.02
CA ASP A 192 -4.36 4.24 -13.81
C ASP A 192 -3.78 3.47 -12.60
N VAL A 193 -2.73 4.01 -11.98
CA VAL A 193 -2.01 3.34 -10.89
C VAL A 193 -2.85 3.31 -9.62
N GLU A 194 -3.67 4.35 -9.37
CA GLU A 194 -4.56 4.40 -8.20
C GLU A 194 -5.66 3.34 -8.29
N GLU A 195 -6.22 3.15 -9.48
CA GLU A 195 -7.25 2.13 -9.70
C GLU A 195 -6.69 0.72 -9.83
N ALA A 196 -5.49 0.55 -10.40
CA ALA A 196 -4.90 -0.78 -10.58
C ALA A 196 -4.18 -1.33 -9.35
N VAL A 197 -3.57 -0.49 -8.50
CA VAL A 197 -2.71 -0.92 -7.39
C VAL A 197 -3.41 -0.68 -6.06
N LYS A 198 -4.38 -1.54 -5.73
CA LYS A 198 -5.11 -1.50 -4.46
C LYS A 198 -4.36 -2.20 -3.33
N GLY A 199 -4.57 -1.71 -2.10
CA GLY A 199 -3.96 -2.25 -0.89
C GLY A 199 -4.71 -3.44 -0.31
N VAL A 200 -4.35 -3.83 0.91
CA VAL A 200 -5.01 -4.90 1.67
C VAL A 200 -5.91 -4.31 2.76
N ILE A 201 -7.14 -4.80 2.84
CA ILE A 201 -8.11 -4.49 3.88
C ILE A 201 -8.07 -5.58 4.95
N ASP A 202 -8.00 -5.17 6.22
CA ASP A 202 -8.10 -6.10 7.35
C ASP A 202 -9.54 -6.61 7.51
N ILE A 203 -9.70 -7.92 7.67
CA ILE A 203 -10.96 -8.59 8.00
C ILE A 203 -10.94 -9.02 9.47
N GLU A 204 -12.06 -8.80 10.15
CA GLU A 204 -12.35 -9.33 11.47
C GLU A 204 -13.24 -10.57 11.37
N LEU A 205 -12.79 -11.66 12.02
CA LEU A 205 -13.57 -12.89 12.18
C LEU A 205 -14.42 -12.78 13.45
N VAL A 206 -15.70 -13.10 13.34
CA VAL A 206 -16.66 -13.03 14.46
C VAL A 206 -17.30 -14.39 14.68
N GLN A 207 -17.31 -14.89 15.91
CA GLN A 207 -18.08 -16.09 16.25
C GLN A 207 -19.57 -15.76 16.27
N LEU A 208 -20.35 -16.44 15.42
CA LEU A 208 -21.80 -16.29 15.32
C LEU A 208 -22.54 -17.41 16.06
N ALA A 209 -22.03 -18.64 15.97
CA ALA A 209 -22.57 -19.79 16.68
C ALA A 209 -21.47 -20.83 16.94
N VAL A 210 -21.67 -21.69 17.93
CA VAL A 210 -20.79 -22.83 18.23
C VAL A 210 -21.65 -24.05 18.55
N ALA A 211 -21.26 -25.19 18.00
CA ALA A 211 -21.87 -26.49 18.22
C ALA A 211 -20.78 -27.56 18.32
N ALA A 212 -21.15 -28.79 18.68
CA ALA A 212 -20.23 -29.91 18.63
C ALA A 212 -19.67 -30.07 17.20
N ASN A 213 -18.35 -30.01 17.07
CA ASN A 213 -17.59 -30.12 15.81
C ASN A 213 -17.85 -29.03 14.74
N SER A 214 -18.50 -27.91 15.07
CA SER A 214 -18.77 -26.83 14.12
C SER A 214 -18.79 -25.46 14.77
N VAL A 215 -18.17 -24.49 14.12
CA VAL A 215 -18.24 -23.06 14.48
C VAL A 215 -18.78 -22.28 13.30
N THR A 216 -19.82 -21.46 13.50
CA THR A 216 -20.24 -20.50 12.48
C THR A 216 -19.45 -19.21 12.65
N VAL A 217 -18.66 -18.86 11.64
CA VAL A 217 -17.79 -17.68 11.61
C VAL A 217 -18.34 -16.66 10.61
N GLY A 218 -18.51 -15.41 11.04
CA GLY A 218 -18.80 -14.27 10.18
C GLY A 218 -17.52 -13.53 9.81
N LEU A 219 -17.46 -13.00 8.59
CA LEU A 219 -16.36 -12.14 8.12
C LEU A 219 -16.87 -10.72 7.90
N ARG A 220 -16.18 -9.74 8.49
CA ARG A 220 -16.50 -8.33 8.27
C ARG A 220 -15.26 -7.46 8.11
N THR A 221 -15.35 -6.37 7.36
CA THR A 221 -14.23 -5.41 7.29
C THR A 221 -13.93 -4.84 8.67
N ALA A 222 -12.65 -4.73 9.03
CA ALA A 222 -12.25 -4.31 10.37
C ALA A 222 -12.63 -2.85 10.67
N CYS A 223 -12.61 -2.00 9.64
CA CYS A 223 -12.95 -0.57 9.76
C CYS A 223 -14.46 -0.33 9.70
N ASP A 224 -15.12 -0.72 8.61
CA ASP A 224 -16.51 -0.35 8.33
C ASP A 224 -17.52 -1.34 8.90
N LYS A 225 -17.05 -2.48 9.43
CA LYS A 225 -17.88 -3.56 9.98
C LYS A 225 -18.90 -4.11 8.99
N VAL A 226 -18.63 -3.96 7.69
CA VAL A 226 -19.47 -4.48 6.60
C VAL A 226 -19.29 -5.98 6.53
N ASN A 227 -20.39 -6.73 6.59
CA ASN A 227 -20.37 -8.18 6.45
C ASN A 227 -20.07 -8.55 4.98
N LEU A 228 -19.13 -9.47 4.78
CA LEU A 228 -18.66 -9.90 3.47
C LEU A 228 -19.38 -11.15 2.93
N PHE A 229 -20.35 -11.70 3.68
CA PHE A 229 -21.06 -12.91 3.29
C PHE A 229 -21.75 -12.77 1.93
N ASP A 230 -22.51 -11.70 1.72
CA ASP A 230 -23.28 -11.55 0.47
C ASP A 230 -22.37 -11.34 -0.75
N SER A 231 -21.14 -10.86 -0.56
CA SER A 231 -20.16 -10.67 -1.65
C SER A 231 -19.22 -11.86 -1.86
N LEU A 232 -18.97 -12.69 -0.84
CA LEU A 232 -17.93 -13.73 -0.85
C LEU A 232 -18.44 -15.13 -0.46
N SER A 233 -19.75 -15.37 -0.41
CA SER A 233 -20.33 -16.61 0.16
C SER A 233 -19.72 -17.88 -0.44
N ALA A 234 -19.72 -18.00 -1.78
CA ALA A 234 -19.30 -19.20 -2.47
C ALA A 234 -17.78 -19.40 -2.50
N PRO A 235 -16.96 -18.39 -2.85
CA PRO A 235 -15.50 -18.56 -2.89
C PRO A 235 -14.89 -18.90 -1.53
N ILE A 236 -15.42 -18.36 -0.42
CA ILE A 236 -14.91 -18.61 0.94
C ILE A 236 -15.34 -19.98 1.49
N ALA A 237 -16.30 -20.66 0.85
CA ALA A 237 -16.77 -21.98 1.26
C ALA A 237 -15.80 -23.13 0.88
N ASP A 238 -14.51 -22.82 0.69
CA ASP A 238 -13.43 -23.80 0.50
C ASP A 238 -12.65 -23.98 1.81
N GLY A 239 -12.59 -25.21 2.32
CA GLY A 239 -11.85 -25.57 3.53
C GLY A 239 -10.35 -25.30 3.48
N ASN A 240 -9.74 -25.20 2.29
CA ASN A 240 -8.32 -24.89 2.13
C ASN A 240 -8.00 -23.43 2.47
N LEU A 241 -8.99 -22.54 2.48
CA LEU A 241 -8.80 -21.12 2.79
C LEU A 241 -8.83 -20.83 4.29
N TRP A 242 -9.20 -21.82 5.09
CA TRP A 242 -9.34 -21.69 6.54
C TRP A 242 -8.21 -22.43 7.24
N LEU A 243 -7.74 -21.84 8.33
CA LEU A 243 -6.71 -22.43 9.18
C LEU A 243 -7.26 -22.50 10.61
N VAL A 244 -7.29 -23.70 11.17
CA VAL A 244 -7.64 -23.92 12.58
C VAL A 244 -6.40 -24.47 13.29
N THR A 245 -6.06 -23.89 14.44
CA THR A 245 -4.95 -24.36 15.27
C THR A 245 -5.38 -24.54 16.72
N LYS A 246 -4.72 -25.47 17.41
CA LYS A 246 -4.83 -25.68 18.86
C LYS A 246 -3.44 -25.75 19.46
N ASN A 247 -3.13 -24.86 20.39
CA ASN A 247 -1.79 -24.72 20.97
C ASN A 247 -0.67 -24.61 19.90
N GLY A 248 -0.97 -23.94 18.78
CA GLY A 248 -0.06 -23.76 17.66
C GLY A 248 0.05 -24.96 16.69
N ALA A 249 -0.58 -26.10 16.99
CA ALA A 249 -0.64 -27.24 16.07
C ALA A 249 -1.87 -27.13 15.14
N PRO A 250 -1.75 -27.44 13.84
CA PRO A 250 -2.88 -27.41 12.92
C PRO A 250 -3.93 -28.48 13.28
N VAL A 251 -5.20 -28.13 13.09
CA VAL A 251 -6.36 -29.01 13.24
C VAL A 251 -7.00 -29.19 11.87
N THR A 252 -7.26 -30.45 11.50
CA THR A 252 -7.86 -30.78 10.20
C THR A 252 -9.30 -30.29 10.14
N ILE A 253 -9.59 -29.46 9.14
CA ILE A 253 -10.94 -29.03 8.78
C ILE A 253 -11.58 -30.13 7.94
N THR A 254 -12.77 -30.57 8.33
CA THR A 254 -13.52 -31.64 7.64
C THR A 254 -14.52 -31.09 6.62
N GLY A 255 -14.82 -29.79 6.67
CA GLY A 255 -15.61 -29.09 5.68
C GLY A 255 -15.84 -27.64 6.05
N VAL A 256 -16.18 -26.84 5.05
CA VAL A 256 -16.71 -25.49 5.23
C VAL A 256 -17.97 -25.38 4.39
N SER A 257 -19.04 -24.81 4.97
CA SER A 257 -20.29 -24.58 4.24
C SER A 257 -20.86 -23.22 4.55
N GLU A 258 -21.55 -22.62 3.58
CA GLU A 258 -22.29 -21.39 3.80
C GLU A 258 -23.41 -21.57 4.85
N ASN A 259 -23.70 -20.49 5.59
CA ASN A 259 -24.83 -20.38 6.50
C ASN A 259 -25.55 -19.06 6.24
N ALA A 260 -26.44 -19.06 5.25
CA ALA A 260 -27.18 -17.86 4.85
C ALA A 260 -28.08 -17.29 5.95
N GLY A 261 -28.56 -18.13 6.88
CA GLY A 261 -29.40 -17.71 8.00
C GLY A 261 -28.65 -16.84 9.01
N LEU A 262 -27.38 -17.15 9.26
CA LEU A 262 -26.51 -16.37 10.16
C LEU A 262 -25.57 -15.42 9.42
N LYS A 263 -25.56 -15.44 8.07
CA LYS A 263 -24.65 -14.65 7.22
C LYS A 263 -23.18 -14.90 7.58
N GLY A 264 -22.79 -16.18 7.58
CA GLY A 264 -21.42 -16.64 7.85
C GLY A 264 -21.16 -18.04 7.28
N TRP A 265 -20.06 -18.66 7.70
CA TRP A 265 -19.63 -19.98 7.25
C TRP A 265 -19.50 -20.94 8.43
N ASN A 266 -20.06 -22.13 8.30
CA ASN A 266 -19.85 -23.22 9.24
C ASN A 266 -18.49 -23.85 8.93
N VAL A 267 -17.54 -23.72 9.84
CA VAL A 267 -16.23 -24.38 9.78
C VAL A 267 -16.30 -25.63 10.63
N LEU A 268 -16.20 -26.80 9.99
CA LEU A 268 -16.31 -28.09 10.63
C LEU A 268 -14.93 -28.64 10.97
N PHE A 269 -14.71 -28.96 12.24
CA PHE A 269 -13.48 -29.59 12.73
C PHE A 269 -13.77 -30.28 14.06
N THR A 270 -13.00 -31.31 14.41
CA THR A 270 -13.17 -32.05 15.67
C THR A 270 -12.22 -31.52 16.74
N GLY A 271 -12.71 -31.38 17.98
CA GLY A 271 -11.88 -31.04 19.13
C GLY A 271 -12.67 -30.30 20.21
N THR A 272 -12.14 -30.31 21.44
CA THR A 272 -12.69 -29.59 22.60
C THR A 272 -11.72 -28.51 23.08
N GLY A 273 -12.20 -27.48 23.78
CA GLY A 273 -11.37 -26.41 24.34
C GLY A 273 -11.02 -25.29 23.33
N GLU A 274 -10.07 -24.42 23.68
CA GLU A 274 -9.69 -23.23 22.88
C GLU A 274 -8.99 -23.62 21.57
N HIS A 275 -9.51 -23.07 20.47
CA HIS A 275 -8.95 -23.13 19.12
C HIS A 275 -8.81 -21.72 18.56
N VAL A 276 -7.87 -21.53 17.63
CA VAL A 276 -7.67 -20.28 16.91
C VAL A 276 -7.97 -20.51 15.43
N ILE A 277 -8.90 -19.72 14.89
CA ILE A 277 -9.33 -19.74 13.50
C ILE A 277 -8.79 -18.48 12.80
N THR A 278 -8.26 -18.64 11.60
CA THR A 278 -7.86 -17.56 10.69
C THR A 278 -8.09 -18.00 9.25
N LEU A 279 -7.93 -17.09 8.29
CA LEU A 279 -7.80 -17.43 6.87
C LEU A 279 -6.33 -17.55 6.47
N VAL A 280 -6.10 -18.15 5.30
CA VAL A 280 -4.82 -18.17 4.58
C VAL A 280 -4.34 -16.76 4.19
N SER A 281 -3.14 -16.65 3.62
CA SER A 281 -2.53 -15.36 3.30
C SER A 281 -3.30 -14.58 2.20
N PRO A 282 -3.13 -13.25 2.09
CA PRO A 282 -3.79 -12.46 1.05
C PRO A 282 -3.46 -12.94 -0.37
N GLU A 283 -2.25 -13.44 -0.59
CA GLU A 283 -1.81 -14.03 -1.87
C GLU A 283 -2.60 -15.30 -2.20
N GLU A 284 -2.78 -16.19 -1.24
CA GLU A 284 -3.56 -17.43 -1.41
C GLU A 284 -5.06 -17.14 -1.59
N LEU A 285 -5.61 -16.13 -0.91
CA LEU A 285 -6.99 -15.67 -1.11
C LEU A 285 -7.19 -15.09 -2.51
N ALA A 286 -6.28 -14.24 -2.98
CA ALA A 286 -6.38 -13.67 -4.33
C ALA A 286 -6.28 -14.75 -5.42
N ALA A 287 -5.51 -15.82 -5.21
CA ALA A 287 -5.40 -16.93 -6.15
C ALA A 287 -6.72 -17.69 -6.40
N VAL A 288 -7.69 -17.56 -5.49
CA VAL A 288 -9.06 -18.12 -5.62
C VAL A 288 -10.11 -17.02 -5.82
N GLU A 289 -9.70 -15.85 -6.33
CA GLU A 289 -10.57 -14.71 -6.62
C GLU A 289 -11.29 -14.12 -5.38
N VAL A 290 -10.72 -14.33 -4.19
CA VAL A 290 -11.17 -13.69 -2.95
C VAL A 290 -10.36 -12.41 -2.73
N GLY A 291 -10.85 -11.33 -3.32
CA GLY A 291 -10.14 -10.04 -3.36
C GLY A 291 -8.93 -10.08 -4.27
N GLY A 292 -8.05 -9.08 -4.13
CA GLY A 292 -6.93 -8.88 -5.05
C GLY A 292 -7.34 -8.16 -6.34
N ALA A 293 -6.35 -7.84 -7.17
CA ALA A 293 -6.51 -6.94 -8.30
C ALA A 293 -7.67 -7.37 -9.23
N PRO A 294 -8.54 -6.43 -9.67
CA PRO A 294 -8.43 -4.97 -9.50
C PRO A 294 -8.97 -4.43 -8.16
N GLU A 295 -9.55 -5.30 -7.33
CA GLU A 295 -10.11 -4.92 -6.03
C GLU A 295 -9.04 -4.95 -4.92
N ASN A 296 -9.43 -4.55 -3.70
CA ASN A 296 -8.54 -4.66 -2.54
C ASN A 296 -8.27 -6.13 -2.19
N GLY A 297 -7.06 -6.41 -1.71
CA GLY A 297 -6.74 -7.67 -1.05
C GLY A 297 -7.36 -7.76 0.34
N PHE A 298 -7.38 -8.95 0.91
CA PHE A 298 -7.90 -9.18 2.26
C PHE A 298 -6.91 -9.88 3.17
N GLU A 299 -6.79 -9.41 4.42
CA GLU A 299 -6.01 -10.10 5.46
C GLU A 299 -6.88 -10.35 6.69
N ALA A 300 -7.03 -11.63 7.06
CA ALA A 300 -7.79 -12.02 8.23
C ALA A 300 -7.02 -11.77 9.53
N GLY A 301 -7.72 -11.24 10.53
CA GLY A 301 -7.34 -11.38 11.93
C GLY A 301 -7.53 -12.82 12.44
N THR A 302 -7.31 -13.02 13.73
CA THR A 302 -7.54 -14.32 14.38
C THR A 302 -8.80 -14.29 15.23
N LEU A 303 -9.53 -15.40 15.25
CA LEU A 303 -10.68 -15.63 16.11
C LEU A 303 -10.37 -16.77 17.08
N LYS A 304 -10.50 -16.50 18.38
CA LYS A 304 -10.43 -17.53 19.42
C LYS A 304 -11.82 -18.07 19.71
N VAL A 305 -12.00 -19.39 19.63
CA VAL A 305 -13.26 -20.07 19.95
C VAL A 305 -13.00 -21.21 20.93
N THR A 306 -13.84 -21.32 21.95
CA THR A 306 -13.84 -22.46 22.87
C THR A 306 -14.89 -23.47 22.43
N MET A 307 -14.45 -24.64 21.97
CA MET A 307 -15.32 -25.74 21.58
C MET A 307 -15.84 -26.49 22.82
N PRO A 308 -17.13 -26.86 22.85
CA PRO A 308 -17.74 -27.61 23.95
C PRO A 308 -17.17 -29.03 24.07
#